data_AF-A0A172XRV2-F1
#
_entry.id   AF-A0A172XRV2-F1
#
_cell.length_a   1.000
_cell.length_b   1.000
_cell.length_c   1.000
_cell.angle_alpha   90.00
_cell.angle_beta   90.00
_cell.angle_gamma   90.00
#
_symmetry.space_group_name_H-M   'P 1'
#
loop_
_entity.id
_entity.type
_entity.pdbx_description
1 polymer ?
#
loop_
_entity_poly.entity_id
_entity_poly.type
_entity_poly.pdbx_seq_one_letter_code
_entity_poly.pdbx_strand_id
1 'polypeptide(L)'
;MLGFSCKENRNLTVKNAAADINVKNENKYNIPSDLKIQSQEEVNIDGDPEKEMIITASDSAATNTHEFWFKNDKLIYQFTYPWASINKKWLVDLDNDDKKEIVRAQGYEDGVDYAIYDIVDNQQKPVLYFNPVLQDSRFPGVYLWAYPNDITELIINPQKELQVSLDNNYQRDDEHTVPDNQKELPFIFFKGQTKQPDMRISKMNQPQSMTLAGIVNSVRNNGGTLAKTAQSDKQWIGNYTGRFLRMKEESGDPRGWGQISVKIDGSSAKFQLNSYVENLKKDLIVINTTPDEITLAEKDNKNSAFTISKNKSKYVLKSSLIDKTVGETSSYELEKK
;
A
#
# COMPACT_ATOMS: atom_id res chain seq x y z
N MET A 1 -4.52 74.02 36.89
CA MET A 1 -5.89 73.47 36.95
C MET A 1 -5.74 71.97 37.21
N LEU A 2 -5.84 71.54 38.48
CA LEU A 2 -7.07 71.06 39.13
C LEU A 2 -7.62 69.81 38.42
N GLY A 3 -7.62 68.59 38.98
CA GLY A 3 -7.19 68.13 40.30
C GLY A 3 -7.53 66.64 40.51
N PHE A 4 -6.77 66.00 41.42
CA PHE A 4 -7.13 64.93 42.38
C PHE A 4 -7.83 63.63 41.90
N SER A 5 -7.21 62.43 42.08
CA SER A 5 -7.24 61.56 43.30
C SER A 5 -8.41 60.55 43.23
N CYS A 6 -8.40 59.28 43.65
CA CYS A 6 -7.72 58.54 44.73
C CYS A 6 -7.54 57.05 44.33
N LYS A 7 -6.52 56.40 44.90
CA LYS A 7 -6.57 54.98 45.26
C LYS A 7 -7.55 54.79 46.41
N GLU A 8 -8.42 53.78 46.35
CA GLU A 8 -8.94 53.13 47.56
C GLU A 8 -9.16 51.63 47.32
N ASN A 9 -8.44 50.83 48.11
CA ASN A 9 -8.69 49.41 48.32
C ASN A 9 -10.00 49.23 49.09
N ARG A 10 -10.89 48.33 48.64
CA ARG A 10 -11.72 47.53 49.55
C ARG A 10 -11.86 46.10 49.01
N ASN A 11 -11.29 45.17 49.77
CA ASN A 11 -11.61 43.75 49.75
C ASN A 11 -13.12 43.54 49.97
N LEU A 12 -13.75 42.69 49.17
CA LEU A 12 -14.84 41.83 49.63
C LEU A 12 -14.73 40.47 48.95
N THR A 13 -14.60 39.46 49.79
CA THR A 13 -14.41 38.05 49.47
C THR A 13 -15.76 37.33 49.52
N VAL A 14 -15.95 36.37 48.60
CA VAL A 14 -16.72 35.12 48.73
C VAL A 14 -18.22 35.08 48.34
N LYS A 15 -18.45 34.28 47.27
CA LYS A 15 -19.52 33.31 46.93
C LYS A 15 -20.91 33.78 46.47
N ASN A 16 -21.20 33.43 45.20
CA ASN A 16 -22.21 32.46 44.72
C ASN A 16 -22.40 32.75 43.22
N ALA A 17 -22.55 31.83 42.27
CA ALA A 17 -22.53 30.38 42.22
C ALA A 17 -22.37 30.01 40.72
N ALA A 18 -21.82 28.82 40.48
CA ALA A 18 -21.81 28.05 39.24
C ALA A 18 -22.47 28.64 37.98
N ALA A 19 -21.63 28.93 36.99
CA ALA A 19 -21.90 28.55 35.62
C ALA A 19 -20.62 27.90 35.08
N ASP A 20 -20.50 26.60 35.39
CA ASP A 20 -19.60 25.69 34.69
C ASP A 20 -19.93 25.74 33.20
N ILE A 21 -19.19 26.55 32.43
CA ILE A 21 -18.99 26.26 31.02
C ILE A 21 -17.74 25.38 30.98
N ASN A 22 -17.95 24.15 31.41
CA ASN A 22 -17.07 23.03 31.15
C ASN A 22 -17.16 22.74 29.65
N VAL A 23 -16.46 23.52 28.83
CA VAL A 23 -16.12 23.06 27.47
C VAL A 23 -15.10 21.97 27.67
N LYS A 24 -15.60 20.75 27.89
CA LYS A 24 -14.78 19.56 27.78
C LYS A 24 -14.12 19.61 26.40
N ASN A 25 -12.80 19.75 26.37
CA ASN A 25 -11.99 19.32 25.24
C ASN A 25 -12.09 17.79 25.20
N GLU A 26 -13.20 17.28 24.68
CA GLU A 26 -13.65 15.91 24.89
C GLU A 26 -12.91 14.88 24.02
N ASN A 27 -11.92 15.28 23.21
CA ASN A 27 -11.29 14.38 22.23
C ASN A 27 -9.77 14.59 22.05
N LYS A 28 -8.99 14.78 23.13
CA LYS A 28 -7.53 14.62 23.04
C LYS A 28 -7.19 13.16 23.32
N TYR A 29 -6.66 12.46 22.32
CA TYR A 29 -6.21 11.08 22.52
C TYR A 29 -5.03 11.05 23.49
N ASN A 30 -5.13 10.21 24.52
CA ASN A 30 -4.09 10.08 25.54
C ASN A 30 -3.17 8.91 25.19
N ILE A 31 -1.89 9.21 24.98
CA ILE A 31 -0.86 8.18 24.85
C ILE A 31 -0.78 7.41 26.19
N PRO A 32 -0.78 6.07 26.17
CA PRO A 32 -0.67 5.27 27.39
C PRO A 32 0.56 5.67 28.22
N SER A 33 0.34 5.89 29.53
CA SER A 33 1.36 6.45 30.44
C SER A 33 2.51 5.49 30.76
N ASP A 34 2.33 4.21 30.48
CA ASP A 34 3.32 3.15 30.62
C ASP A 34 4.32 3.09 29.46
N LEU A 35 4.06 3.85 28.38
CA LEU A 35 4.97 4.00 27.26
C LEU A 35 5.99 5.11 27.50
N LYS A 36 7.23 4.85 27.13
CA LYS A 36 8.32 5.83 27.14
C LYS A 36 8.39 6.53 25.78
N ILE A 37 8.08 7.82 25.75
CA ILE A 37 8.24 8.64 24.52
C ILE A 37 9.73 8.70 24.15
N GLN A 38 10.04 8.34 22.91
CA GLN A 38 11.38 8.33 22.35
C GLN A 38 11.62 9.56 21.46
N SER A 39 10.63 9.94 20.66
CA SER A 39 10.72 11.10 19.78
C SER A 39 9.35 11.67 19.43
N GLN A 40 9.37 12.92 18.97
CA GLN A 40 8.25 13.61 18.37
C GLN A 40 8.75 14.36 17.14
N GLU A 41 8.04 14.24 16.04
CA GLU A 41 8.37 14.90 14.77
C GLU A 41 7.12 15.49 14.12
N GLU A 42 7.31 16.59 13.40
CA GLU A 42 6.31 17.19 12.53
C GLU A 42 6.62 16.83 11.09
N VAL A 43 5.63 16.29 10.38
CA VAL A 43 5.74 15.89 8.98
C VAL A 43 4.58 16.49 8.19
N ASN A 44 4.78 16.72 6.91
CA ASN A 44 3.69 17.12 6.01
C ASN A 44 3.40 15.94 5.07
N ILE A 45 2.39 15.15 5.40
CA ILE A 45 2.07 13.90 4.73
C ILE A 45 1.20 14.16 3.51
N ASP A 46 0.24 15.09 3.59
CA ASP A 46 -0.75 15.33 2.54
C ASP A 46 -0.56 16.65 1.77
N GLY A 47 0.50 17.39 2.07
CA GLY A 47 0.89 18.61 1.36
C GLY A 47 0.09 19.85 1.77
N ASP A 48 -0.73 19.78 2.81
CA ASP A 48 -1.50 20.92 3.29
C ASP A 48 -0.70 21.80 4.28
N PRO A 49 -1.22 22.97 4.71
CA PRO A 49 -0.53 23.83 5.68
C PRO A 49 -0.42 23.25 7.09
N GLU A 50 -1.24 22.27 7.45
CA GLU A 50 -1.38 21.69 8.78
C GLU A 50 -0.62 20.37 8.87
N LYS A 51 0.63 20.46 9.34
CA LYS A 51 1.48 19.28 9.53
C LYS A 51 0.88 18.26 10.49
N GLU A 52 1.09 17.00 10.18
CA GLU A 52 0.90 15.90 11.11
C GLU A 52 2.02 15.83 12.15
N MET A 53 1.67 15.32 13.32
CA MET A 53 2.60 15.02 14.39
C MET A 53 2.72 13.51 14.55
N ILE A 54 3.94 13.00 14.53
CA ILE A 54 4.22 11.60 14.83
C ILE A 54 4.94 11.53 16.18
N ILE A 55 4.35 10.80 17.12
CA ILE A 55 4.98 10.49 18.41
C ILE A 55 5.41 9.02 18.38
N THR A 56 6.70 8.78 18.58
CA THR A 56 7.26 7.43 18.70
C THR A 56 7.54 7.14 20.16
N ALA A 57 7.06 6.01 20.64
CA ALA A 57 7.26 5.54 22.01
C ALA A 57 7.67 4.07 22.03
N SER A 58 8.24 3.60 23.14
CA SER A 58 8.51 2.18 23.37
C SER A 58 7.85 1.73 24.67
N ASP A 59 7.56 0.45 24.78
CA ASP A 59 7.27 -0.11 26.09
C ASP A 59 8.52 -0.06 27.00
N SER A 60 8.30 -0.27 28.30
CA SER A 60 9.36 -0.21 29.31
C SER A 60 10.43 -1.30 29.14
N ALA A 61 10.08 -2.42 28.50
CA ALA A 61 10.99 -3.53 28.24
C ALA A 61 11.74 -3.38 26.90
N ALA A 62 11.45 -2.34 26.12
CA ALA A 62 11.91 -2.16 24.75
C ALA A 62 11.63 -3.39 23.87
N THR A 63 10.43 -3.98 23.98
CA THR A 63 10.00 -5.10 23.12
C THR A 63 9.28 -4.61 21.86
N ASN A 64 8.49 -3.55 21.98
CA ASN A 64 7.74 -2.95 20.89
C ASN A 64 7.98 -1.45 20.80
N THR A 65 7.91 -0.96 19.56
CA THR A 65 7.76 0.45 19.24
C THR A 65 6.30 0.73 18.92
N HIS A 66 5.79 1.84 19.43
CA HIS A 66 4.49 2.38 19.13
C HIS A 66 4.64 3.72 18.41
N GLU A 67 3.94 3.90 17.30
CA GLU A 67 3.82 5.21 16.63
C GLU A 67 2.38 5.68 16.69
N PHE A 68 2.19 6.92 17.13
CA PHE A 68 0.90 7.61 17.17
C PHE A 68 0.97 8.82 16.25
N TRP A 69 0.13 8.83 15.23
CA TRP A 69 0.11 9.86 14.21
C TRP A 69 -1.13 10.73 14.43
N PHE A 70 -0.94 12.03 14.48
CA PHE A 70 -1.99 13.00 14.77
C PHE A 70 -2.11 14.03 13.67
N LYS A 71 -3.35 14.42 13.36
CA LYS A 71 -3.67 15.62 12.58
C LYS A 71 -4.68 16.44 13.36
N ASN A 72 -4.39 17.71 13.61
CA ASN A 72 -5.25 18.61 14.40
C ASN A 72 -5.69 17.99 15.75
N ASP A 73 -4.72 17.49 16.51
CA ASP A 73 -4.91 16.79 17.79
C ASP A 73 -5.75 15.49 17.73
N LYS A 74 -6.16 15.04 16.55
CA LYS A 74 -6.89 13.78 16.35
C LYS A 74 -5.94 12.68 15.92
N LEU A 75 -6.01 11.53 16.59
CA LEU A 75 -5.29 10.33 16.18
C LEU A 75 -5.81 9.85 14.82
N ILE A 76 -4.93 9.72 13.84
CA ILE A 76 -5.23 9.20 12.50
C ILE A 76 -4.69 7.78 12.32
N TYR A 77 -3.51 7.48 12.86
CA TYR A 77 -2.93 6.14 12.83
C TYR A 77 -2.28 5.76 14.14
N GLN A 78 -2.34 4.47 14.47
CA GLN A 78 -1.59 3.86 15.55
C GLN A 78 -0.94 2.59 15.04
N PHE A 79 0.37 2.50 15.20
CA PHE A 79 1.15 1.33 14.79
C PHE A 79 1.86 0.73 15.98
N THR A 80 2.06 -0.59 15.91
CA THR A 80 2.87 -1.33 16.87
C THR A 80 3.66 -2.36 16.10
N TYR A 81 4.96 -2.37 16.31
CA TYR A 81 5.90 -3.25 15.62
C TYR A 81 7.11 -3.50 16.53
N PRO A 82 7.92 -4.55 16.27
CA PRO A 82 9.07 -4.88 17.11
C PRO A 82 9.98 -3.69 17.35
N TRP A 83 10.47 -3.54 18.58
CA TRP A 83 11.46 -2.53 18.88
C TRP A 83 12.80 -2.85 18.22
N ALA A 84 13.51 -1.80 17.83
CA ALA A 84 14.83 -1.88 17.21
C ALA A 84 15.61 -0.60 17.54
N SER A 85 16.92 -0.70 17.72
CA SER A 85 17.78 0.45 18.04
C SER A 85 17.93 1.41 16.85
N ILE A 86 17.85 0.88 15.64
CA ILE A 86 17.81 1.65 14.39
C ILE A 86 16.36 1.64 13.89
N ASN A 87 15.78 2.83 13.76
CA ASN A 87 14.45 3.03 13.22
C ASN A 87 14.38 4.38 12.50
N LYS A 88 14.53 4.36 11.17
CA LYS A 88 14.41 5.53 10.30
C LYS A 88 13.28 5.32 9.31
N LYS A 89 12.53 6.37 9.01
CA LYS A 89 11.45 6.34 8.02
C LYS A 89 11.47 7.56 7.11
N TRP A 90 10.99 7.34 5.89
CA TRP A 90 10.71 8.37 4.90
C TRP A 90 9.30 8.14 4.37
N LEU A 91 8.53 9.21 4.22
CA LEU A 91 7.15 9.16 3.72
C LEU A 91 7.15 9.62 2.28
N VAL A 92 6.79 8.72 1.36
CA VAL A 92 6.87 8.96 -0.09
C VAL A 92 5.63 8.40 -0.76
N ASP A 93 5.06 9.14 -1.69
CA ASP A 93 3.97 8.65 -2.55
C ASP A 93 4.59 7.93 -3.75
N LEU A 94 4.32 6.64 -3.88
CA LEU A 94 4.97 5.72 -4.82
C LEU A 94 4.00 5.08 -5.82
N ASP A 95 2.70 5.23 -5.64
CA ASP A 95 1.70 4.56 -6.46
C ASP A 95 0.61 5.48 -7.06
N ASN A 96 0.67 6.79 -6.78
CA ASN A 96 -0.28 7.80 -7.25
C ASN A 96 -1.69 7.70 -6.66
N ASP A 97 -1.86 7.16 -5.47
CA ASP A 97 -3.13 7.20 -4.74
C ASP A 97 -3.27 8.42 -3.79
N ASP A 98 -2.31 9.35 -3.86
CA ASP A 98 -2.14 10.54 -3.01
C ASP A 98 -1.90 10.23 -1.52
N LYS A 99 -1.72 8.97 -1.15
CA LYS A 99 -1.22 8.55 0.17
C LYS A 99 0.29 8.36 0.11
N LYS A 100 0.90 8.34 1.30
CA LYS A 100 2.33 8.10 1.46
C LYS A 100 2.56 6.68 1.91
N GLU A 101 3.38 5.95 1.18
CA GLU A 101 4.05 4.75 1.66
C GLU A 101 5.11 5.12 2.70
N ILE A 102 5.34 4.18 3.62
CA ILE A 102 6.40 4.28 4.61
C ILE A 102 7.59 3.48 4.09
N VAL A 103 8.65 4.18 3.69
CA VAL A 103 9.95 3.55 3.45
C VAL A 103 10.68 3.53 4.79
N ARG A 104 11.01 2.35 5.31
CA ARG A 104 11.60 2.19 6.64
C ARG A 104 12.91 1.41 6.57
N ALA A 105 13.88 1.88 7.35
CA ALA A 105 15.07 1.13 7.73
C ALA A 105 14.98 0.80 9.22
N GLN A 106 14.92 -0.48 9.56
CA GLN A 106 14.71 -0.94 10.93
C GLN A 106 15.61 -2.13 11.27
N GLY A 107 16.25 -2.10 12.42
CA GLY A 107 17.04 -3.24 12.91
C GLY A 107 18.06 -2.85 13.96
N TYR A 108 19.15 -3.60 13.99
CA TYR A 108 20.25 -3.47 14.92
C TYR A 108 21.58 -3.25 14.17
N GLU A 109 22.68 -3.09 14.90
CA GLU A 109 23.99 -2.80 14.29
C GLU A 109 24.51 -3.94 13.40
N ASP A 110 24.08 -5.17 13.67
CA ASP A 110 24.43 -6.41 12.98
C ASP A 110 23.44 -6.79 11.85
N GLY A 111 22.41 -5.97 11.62
CA GLY A 111 21.40 -6.28 10.63
C GLY A 111 20.28 -5.24 10.57
N VAL A 112 20.10 -4.64 9.39
CA VAL A 112 19.02 -3.66 9.15
C VAL A 112 18.14 -4.11 7.99
N ASP A 113 16.85 -4.22 8.25
CA ASP A 113 15.84 -4.43 7.23
C ASP A 113 15.43 -3.12 6.59
N TYR A 114 15.31 -3.15 5.27
CA TYR A 114 14.79 -2.05 4.49
C TYR A 114 13.54 -2.52 3.78
N ALA A 115 12.43 -1.85 4.05
CA ALA A 115 11.13 -2.21 3.51
C ALA A 115 10.26 -1.00 3.20
N ILE A 116 9.42 -1.16 2.17
CA ILE A 116 8.35 -0.24 1.81
C ILE A 116 7.05 -0.84 2.34
N TYR A 117 6.29 -0.04 3.09
CA TYR A 117 5.00 -0.41 3.64
C TYR A 117 3.91 0.47 3.08
N ASP A 118 2.76 -0.14 2.82
CA ASP A 118 1.49 0.56 2.57
C ASP A 118 0.65 0.55 3.86
N ILE A 119 -0.20 1.55 4.03
CA ILE A 119 -1.14 1.65 5.14
C ILE A 119 -2.51 1.17 4.68
N VAL A 120 -2.84 -0.08 5.03
CA VAL A 120 -4.11 -0.71 4.65
C VAL A 120 -4.85 -1.13 5.91
N ASP A 121 -6.11 -0.73 6.04
CA ASP A 121 -6.96 -1.01 7.21
C ASP A 121 -6.32 -0.52 8.53
N ASN A 122 -5.66 0.64 8.52
CA ASN A 122 -4.89 1.21 9.63
C ASN A 122 -3.71 0.34 10.11
N GLN A 123 -3.19 -0.54 9.25
CA GLN A 123 -2.01 -1.35 9.54
C GLN A 123 -0.91 -1.12 8.50
N GLN A 124 0.35 -1.15 8.93
CA GLN A 124 1.49 -1.17 8.01
C GLN A 124 1.59 -2.59 7.42
N LYS A 125 1.37 -2.72 6.11
CA LYS A 125 1.53 -3.98 5.39
C LYS A 125 2.82 -3.90 4.55
N PRO A 126 3.79 -4.79 4.74
CA PRO A 126 5.02 -4.77 3.95
C PRO A 126 4.69 -5.10 2.49
N VAL A 127 5.15 -4.23 1.58
CA VAL A 127 4.96 -4.34 0.13
C VAL A 127 6.21 -4.90 -0.53
N LEU A 128 7.38 -4.41 -0.11
CA LEU A 128 8.67 -4.75 -0.71
C LEU A 128 9.79 -4.63 0.30
N TYR A 129 10.56 -5.71 0.51
CA TYR A 129 11.88 -5.65 1.13
C TYR A 129 12.95 -5.44 0.07
N PHE A 130 14.01 -4.70 0.38
CA PHE A 130 15.03 -4.30 -0.59
C PHE A 130 16.43 -4.12 0.01
N ASN A 131 17.43 -4.00 -0.86
CA ASN A 131 18.79 -3.59 -0.54
C ASN A 131 18.98 -2.08 -0.81
N PRO A 132 19.54 -1.29 0.11
CA PRO A 132 19.70 0.15 -0.06
C PRO A 132 21.00 0.50 -0.82
N VAL A 133 20.89 1.37 -1.83
CA VAL A 133 22.04 1.94 -2.54
C VAL A 133 22.11 3.44 -2.30
N LEU A 134 23.29 3.95 -1.93
CA LEU A 134 23.55 5.37 -1.83
C LEU A 134 24.25 5.89 -3.09
N GLN A 135 23.71 6.95 -3.65
CA GLN A 135 24.40 7.83 -4.59
C GLN A 135 24.90 9.06 -3.84
N ASP A 136 26.21 9.15 -3.71
CA ASP A 136 26.92 10.27 -3.11
C ASP A 136 27.60 11.09 -4.22
N SER A 137 27.24 12.37 -4.34
CA SER A 137 27.76 13.24 -5.40
C SER A 137 29.28 13.47 -5.30
N ARG A 138 29.89 13.18 -4.15
CA ARG A 138 31.36 13.22 -3.96
C ARG A 138 32.08 12.06 -4.63
N PHE A 139 31.36 10.98 -4.95
CA PHE A 139 31.89 9.75 -5.55
C PHE A 139 31.08 9.35 -6.80
N PRO A 140 31.14 10.14 -7.89
CA PRO A 140 30.32 9.91 -9.08
C PRO A 140 30.60 8.55 -9.70
N GLY A 141 29.53 7.82 -10.04
CA GLY A 141 29.61 6.47 -10.64
C GLY A 141 29.95 5.35 -9.65
N VAL A 142 30.08 5.65 -8.35
CA VAL A 142 30.28 4.65 -7.30
C VAL A 142 28.95 4.38 -6.59
N TYR A 143 28.60 3.11 -6.47
CA TYR A 143 27.45 2.66 -5.70
C TYR A 143 27.91 2.19 -4.32
N LEU A 144 27.32 2.79 -3.29
CA LEU A 144 27.70 2.57 -1.90
C LEU A 144 26.52 1.95 -1.15
N TRP A 145 26.79 1.23 -0.07
CA TRP A 145 25.72 0.77 0.83
C TRP A 145 25.09 1.98 1.55
N ALA A 146 23.76 2.07 1.52
CA ALA A 146 23.05 3.20 2.12
C ALA A 146 22.70 2.94 3.58
N TYR A 147 23.61 3.30 4.49
CA TYR A 147 23.32 3.29 5.92
C TYR A 147 22.21 4.27 6.29
N PRO A 148 21.32 3.95 7.27
CA PRO A 148 20.11 4.74 7.51
C PRO A 148 20.39 6.20 7.89
N ASN A 149 21.52 6.46 8.55
CA ASN A 149 21.93 7.80 8.96
C ASN A 149 22.59 8.63 7.84
N ASP A 150 22.94 7.99 6.72
CA ASP A 150 23.58 8.63 5.57
C ASP A 150 22.56 8.99 4.47
N ILE A 151 21.36 8.41 4.52
CA ILE A 151 20.27 8.64 3.58
C ILE A 151 19.57 9.98 3.86
N THR A 152 19.36 10.78 2.81
CA THR A 152 18.57 12.01 2.87
C THR A 152 17.26 11.90 2.11
N GLU A 153 17.25 11.21 0.97
CA GLU A 153 16.11 11.20 0.04
C GLU A 153 16.10 9.89 -0.77
N LEU A 154 14.90 9.38 -1.04
CA LEU A 154 14.69 8.29 -2.00
C LEU A 154 14.77 8.82 -3.44
N ILE A 155 15.44 8.11 -4.34
CA ILE A 155 15.52 8.54 -5.76
C ILE A 155 14.27 8.10 -6.49
N ILE A 156 13.42 9.09 -6.77
CA ILE A 156 12.17 8.95 -7.52
C ILE A 156 12.10 10.00 -8.63
N ASN A 157 11.60 9.63 -9.81
CA ASN A 157 11.41 10.58 -10.91
C ASN A 157 10.02 11.27 -10.84
N PRO A 158 9.76 12.30 -11.68
CA PRO A 158 8.45 12.97 -11.70
C PRO A 158 7.25 12.08 -12.05
N GLN A 159 7.49 10.89 -12.63
CA GLN A 159 6.49 9.88 -12.94
C GLN A 159 6.24 8.90 -11.77
N LYS A 160 6.83 9.16 -10.60
CA LYS A 160 6.83 8.30 -9.41
C LYS A 160 7.46 6.92 -9.62
N GLU A 161 8.43 6.84 -10.53
CA GLU A 161 9.22 5.63 -10.72
C GLU A 161 10.48 5.69 -9.86
N LEU A 162 10.75 4.58 -9.17
CA LEU A 162 11.94 4.37 -8.37
C LEU A 162 13.12 3.99 -9.28
N GLN A 163 14.29 4.54 -8.99
CA GLN A 163 15.50 3.97 -9.53
C GLN A 163 15.80 2.65 -8.81
N VAL A 164 15.94 1.58 -9.59
CA VAL A 164 16.05 0.21 -9.09
C VAL A 164 17.06 -0.60 -9.91
N SER A 165 17.69 -1.58 -9.30
CA SER A 165 18.41 -2.65 -10.01
C SER A 165 17.89 -4.02 -9.57
N LEU A 166 17.67 -4.91 -10.54
CA LEU A 166 17.07 -6.23 -10.38
C LEU A 166 18.03 -7.35 -10.81
N ASP A 167 17.70 -8.59 -10.48
CA ASP A 167 18.41 -9.82 -10.87
C ASP A 167 19.90 -9.83 -10.50
N ASN A 168 20.21 -9.26 -9.33
CA ASN A 168 21.60 -8.98 -8.93
C ASN A 168 22.35 -10.20 -8.38
N ASN A 169 21.61 -11.25 -7.97
CA ASN A 169 22.16 -12.40 -7.25
C ASN A 169 23.11 -11.97 -6.11
N TYR A 170 22.67 -10.97 -5.35
CA TYR A 170 23.44 -10.37 -4.27
C TYR A 170 23.10 -11.07 -2.95
N GLN A 171 24.11 -11.56 -2.26
CA GLN A 171 23.97 -12.17 -0.94
C GLN A 171 24.45 -11.17 0.10
N ARG A 172 23.58 -10.88 1.06
CA ARG A 172 23.93 -10.14 2.27
C ARG A 172 24.59 -11.08 3.26
N ASP A 173 25.55 -10.56 4.01
CA ASP A 173 26.30 -11.25 5.07
C ASP A 173 25.82 -10.89 6.49
N ASP A 174 24.82 -10.02 6.59
CA ASP A 174 24.23 -9.54 7.85
C ASP A 174 22.85 -10.15 8.14
N GLU A 175 22.32 -9.90 9.34
CA GLU A 175 20.99 -10.36 9.71
C GLU A 175 19.91 -9.52 9.02
N HIS A 176 19.02 -10.18 8.28
CA HIS A 176 17.93 -9.52 7.57
C HIS A 176 16.78 -10.47 7.27
N THR A 177 15.61 -9.89 7.04
CA THR A 177 14.42 -10.58 6.57
C THR A 177 14.57 -10.97 5.12
N VAL A 178 14.44 -12.28 4.85
CA VAL A 178 14.26 -12.83 3.51
C VAL A 178 12.77 -13.21 3.37
N PRO A 179 11.96 -12.42 2.67
CA PRO A 179 10.53 -12.66 2.64
C PRO A 179 10.17 -13.82 1.70
N ASP A 180 9.35 -14.76 2.19
CA ASP A 180 8.92 -15.97 1.45
C ASP A 180 8.22 -15.68 0.11
N ASN A 181 7.71 -14.47 -0.08
CA ASN A 181 7.00 -14.06 -1.29
C ASN A 181 7.89 -13.30 -2.29
N GLN A 182 9.18 -13.07 -2.01
CA GLN A 182 10.12 -12.47 -2.97
C GLN A 182 11.26 -13.44 -3.32
N LYS A 183 11.56 -13.57 -4.61
CA LYS A 183 12.69 -14.36 -5.12
C LYS A 183 14.04 -13.66 -4.95
N GLU A 184 14.01 -12.33 -4.77
CA GLU A 184 15.20 -11.52 -4.52
C GLU A 184 14.84 -10.23 -3.75
N LEU A 185 15.88 -9.60 -3.18
CA LEU A 185 15.84 -8.23 -2.68
C LEU A 185 16.40 -7.30 -3.76
N PRO A 186 15.58 -6.46 -4.41
CA PRO A 186 16.08 -5.51 -5.41
C PRO A 186 16.93 -4.42 -4.74
N PHE A 187 17.81 -3.78 -5.51
CA PHE A 187 18.53 -2.59 -5.05
C PHE A 187 17.70 -1.33 -5.30
N ILE A 188 17.41 -0.55 -4.27
CA ILE A 188 16.67 0.71 -4.34
C ILE A 188 17.60 1.86 -3.98
N PHE A 189 17.53 2.95 -4.75
CA PHE A 189 18.53 4.00 -4.71
C PHE A 189 18.07 5.22 -3.90
N PHE A 190 19.02 5.79 -3.18
CA PHE A 190 18.86 6.95 -2.30
C PHE A 190 19.95 7.97 -2.60
N LYS A 191 19.66 9.25 -2.36
CA LYS A 191 20.68 10.29 -2.21
C LYS A 191 21.11 10.38 -0.76
N GLY A 192 22.34 10.82 -0.58
CA GLY A 192 22.84 11.21 0.73
C GLY A 192 24.35 11.38 0.74
N GLN A 193 24.94 11.29 1.91
CA GLN A 193 26.38 11.47 2.10
C GLN A 193 26.92 10.36 2.98
N THR A 194 27.75 9.48 2.40
CA THR A 194 28.32 8.35 3.16
C THR A 194 29.33 8.82 4.19
N LYS A 195 29.36 8.15 5.34
CA LYS A 195 30.49 8.19 6.29
C LYS A 195 31.49 7.06 6.07
N GLN A 196 31.17 6.11 5.20
CA GLN A 196 31.91 4.87 4.97
C GLN A 196 32.13 4.64 3.46
N PRO A 197 33.00 5.43 2.80
CA PRO A 197 33.22 5.38 1.34
C PRO A 197 33.82 4.07 0.82
N ASP A 198 34.28 3.21 1.71
CA ASP A 198 34.83 1.89 1.39
C ASP A 198 33.73 0.81 1.28
N MET A 199 32.50 1.08 1.77
CA MET A 199 31.36 0.15 1.69
C MET A 199 30.72 0.20 0.30
N ARG A 200 31.48 -0.25 -0.70
CA ARG A 200 31.12 -0.24 -2.12
C ARG A 200 30.39 -1.52 -2.49
N ILE A 201 29.37 -1.36 -3.34
CA ILE A 201 28.65 -2.48 -3.93
C ILE A 201 29.44 -2.92 -5.17
N SER A 202 30.06 -4.10 -5.09
CA SER A 202 31.04 -4.59 -6.08
C SER A 202 30.41 -5.11 -7.38
N LYS A 203 29.15 -5.56 -7.32
CA LYS A 203 28.44 -6.12 -8.46
C LYS A 203 26.97 -5.73 -8.41
N MET A 204 26.51 -5.06 -9.45
CA MET A 204 25.11 -4.70 -9.63
C MET A 204 24.80 -4.57 -11.13
N ASN A 205 23.63 -5.03 -11.54
CA ASN A 205 23.10 -4.83 -12.89
C ASN A 205 22.76 -3.36 -13.11
N GLN A 206 22.60 -2.98 -14.38
CA GLN A 206 22.31 -1.59 -14.74
C GLN A 206 21.02 -1.10 -14.07
N PRO A 207 21.04 0.09 -13.44
CA PRO A 207 19.83 0.67 -12.88
C PRO A 207 18.81 1.00 -13.97
N GLN A 208 17.53 0.87 -13.63
CA GLN A 208 16.39 1.22 -14.45
C GLN A 208 15.37 1.99 -13.60
N SER A 209 14.42 2.65 -14.24
CA SER A 209 13.28 3.30 -13.57
C SER A 209 12.07 2.39 -13.65
N MET A 210 11.42 2.14 -12.52
CA MET A 210 10.21 1.31 -12.44
C MET A 210 9.24 1.83 -11.38
N THR A 211 7.94 1.64 -11.61
CA THR A 211 6.94 1.85 -10.56
C THR A 211 7.09 0.81 -9.45
N LEU A 212 6.63 1.13 -8.22
CA LEU A 212 6.64 0.18 -7.10
C LEU A 212 5.95 -1.15 -7.46
N ALA A 213 4.77 -1.06 -8.09
CA ALA A 213 4.03 -2.23 -8.57
C ALA A 213 4.83 -3.05 -9.60
N GLY A 214 5.58 -2.39 -10.50
CA GLY A 214 6.46 -3.06 -11.45
C GLY A 214 7.57 -3.84 -10.76
N ILE A 215 8.19 -3.24 -9.74
CA ILE A 215 9.28 -3.87 -8.97
C ILE A 215 8.76 -5.09 -8.21
N VAL A 216 7.68 -4.92 -7.44
CA VAL A 216 7.05 -6.01 -6.67
C VAL A 216 6.72 -7.20 -7.58
N ASN A 217 6.18 -6.93 -8.77
CA ASN A 217 5.89 -7.99 -9.73
C ASN A 217 7.15 -8.68 -10.27
N SER A 218 8.22 -7.93 -10.50
CA SER A 218 9.48 -8.50 -10.98
C SER A 218 10.18 -9.37 -9.95
N VAL A 219 10.03 -9.08 -8.66
CA VAL A 219 10.75 -9.79 -7.57
C VAL A 219 9.90 -10.79 -6.81
N ARG A 220 8.62 -10.95 -7.13
CA ARG A 220 7.78 -11.96 -6.47
C ARG A 220 8.20 -13.39 -6.79
N ASN A 221 8.08 -14.28 -5.82
CA ASN A 221 8.18 -15.73 -6.05
C ASN A 221 7.00 -16.17 -6.93
N ASN A 222 7.29 -16.79 -8.07
CA ASN A 222 6.29 -17.29 -9.04
C ASN A 222 5.35 -18.38 -8.47
N GLY A 223 5.34 -18.63 -7.15
CA GLY A 223 4.36 -19.45 -6.44
C GLY A 223 3.12 -18.67 -5.96
N GLY A 224 3.05 -17.36 -6.18
CA GLY A 224 1.87 -16.52 -5.91
C GLY A 224 1.37 -15.87 -7.20
N THR A 225 0.09 -16.08 -7.49
CA THR A 225 -0.63 -15.62 -8.68
C THR A 225 -0.29 -14.17 -9.04
N LEU A 226 0.14 -14.01 -10.30
CA LEU A 226 0.47 -12.76 -10.99
C LEU A 226 -0.55 -11.64 -10.69
N ALA A 227 -0.07 -10.45 -10.31
CA ALA A 227 -0.86 -9.22 -10.33
C ALA A 227 -0.08 -8.15 -11.11
N LYS A 228 0.07 -8.34 -12.43
CA LYS A 228 0.50 -7.25 -13.32
C LYS A 228 -0.64 -6.25 -13.43
N THR A 229 -0.47 -5.04 -12.89
CA THR A 229 -1.36 -3.91 -13.19
C THR A 229 -0.63 -2.58 -13.04
N ALA A 230 -0.65 -1.81 -14.14
CA ALA A 230 -0.54 -0.35 -14.15
C ALA A 230 -0.74 0.24 -15.57
N GLN A 231 -0.63 -0.54 -16.65
CA GLN A 231 -0.81 0.00 -18.01
C GLN A 231 -1.87 -0.71 -18.87
N SER A 232 -2.34 -1.90 -18.46
CA SER A 232 -3.36 -2.69 -19.16
C SER A 232 -4.80 -2.49 -18.64
N ASP A 233 -5.04 -1.83 -17.51
CA ASP A 233 -6.38 -1.88 -16.87
C ASP A 233 -7.46 -1.08 -17.59
N LYS A 234 -7.12 0.05 -18.22
CA LYS A 234 -8.11 0.87 -18.93
C LYS A 234 -8.78 0.14 -20.08
N GLN A 235 -8.11 -0.79 -20.75
CA GLN A 235 -8.70 -1.49 -21.90
C GLN A 235 -9.77 -2.51 -21.48
N TRP A 236 -9.74 -2.97 -20.22
CA TRP A 236 -10.68 -3.98 -19.71
C TRP A 236 -11.86 -3.37 -18.96
N ILE A 237 -11.80 -2.09 -18.61
CA ILE A 237 -12.96 -1.36 -18.08
C ILE A 237 -14.09 -1.39 -19.11
N GLY A 238 -15.29 -1.77 -18.68
CA GLY A 238 -16.48 -1.85 -19.53
C GLY A 238 -17.50 -2.87 -19.09
N ASN A 239 -18.57 -3.00 -19.87
CA ASN A 239 -19.63 -3.98 -19.64
C ASN A 239 -19.49 -5.11 -20.66
N TYR A 240 -19.42 -6.34 -20.17
CA TYR A 240 -19.33 -7.54 -20.99
C TYR A 240 -20.60 -8.34 -20.84
N THR A 241 -21.22 -8.73 -21.95
CA THR A 241 -22.42 -9.56 -21.93
C THR A 241 -22.30 -10.73 -22.88
N GLY A 242 -22.75 -11.90 -22.46
CA GLY A 242 -22.80 -13.10 -23.29
C GLY A 242 -24.11 -13.84 -23.12
N ARG A 243 -24.48 -14.64 -24.12
CA ARG A 243 -25.60 -15.57 -24.05
C ARG A 243 -25.11 -16.97 -24.37
N PHE A 244 -25.67 -17.96 -23.71
CA PHE A 244 -25.35 -19.35 -23.97
C PHE A 244 -26.60 -20.21 -23.85
N LEU A 245 -26.62 -21.32 -24.59
CA LEU A 245 -27.72 -22.25 -24.54
C LEU A 245 -27.57 -23.12 -23.28
N ARG A 246 -28.48 -22.95 -22.32
CA ARG A 246 -28.46 -23.64 -21.02
C ARG A 246 -29.17 -24.99 -21.08
N MET A 247 -30.23 -25.08 -21.88
CA MET A 247 -31.02 -26.29 -22.13
C MET A 247 -30.91 -26.64 -23.61
N LYS A 248 -30.03 -27.60 -23.94
CA LYS A 248 -29.67 -27.92 -25.34
C LYS A 248 -30.88 -28.40 -26.14
N GLU A 249 -31.80 -29.11 -25.49
CA GLU A 249 -33.04 -29.62 -26.05
C GLU A 249 -34.07 -28.51 -26.34
N GLU A 250 -33.93 -27.34 -25.72
CA GLU A 250 -34.88 -26.22 -25.76
C GLU A 250 -34.33 -25.00 -26.53
N SER A 251 -33.46 -25.22 -27.53
CA SER A 251 -32.82 -24.12 -28.29
C SER A 251 -33.79 -23.12 -28.93
N GLY A 252 -35.03 -23.54 -29.23
CA GLY A 252 -36.10 -22.70 -29.76
C GLY A 252 -36.87 -21.89 -28.71
N ASP A 253 -36.75 -22.21 -27.42
CA ASP A 253 -37.40 -21.49 -26.33
C ASP A 253 -36.46 -20.42 -25.76
N PRO A 254 -36.83 -19.12 -25.74
CA PRO A 254 -36.04 -18.07 -25.13
C PRO A 254 -35.62 -18.34 -23.66
N ARG A 255 -36.40 -19.14 -22.92
CA ARG A 255 -36.12 -19.55 -21.54
C ARG A 255 -34.99 -20.58 -21.45
N GLY A 256 -34.72 -21.31 -22.52
CA GLY A 256 -33.60 -22.24 -22.61
C GLY A 256 -32.22 -21.56 -22.64
N TRP A 257 -32.18 -20.23 -22.74
CA TRP A 257 -30.95 -19.43 -22.84
C TRP A 257 -30.57 -18.78 -21.49
N GLY A 258 -29.30 -18.91 -21.13
CA GLY A 258 -28.67 -18.16 -20.04
C GLY A 258 -28.02 -16.86 -20.55
N GLN A 259 -27.90 -15.89 -19.67
CA GLN A 259 -27.23 -14.61 -19.88
C GLN A 259 -26.17 -14.39 -18.81
N ILE A 260 -24.98 -14.00 -19.27
CA ILE A 260 -23.84 -13.61 -18.45
C ILE A 260 -23.66 -12.10 -18.58
N SER A 261 -23.39 -11.42 -17.46
CA SER A 261 -22.99 -10.03 -17.41
C SER A 261 -21.79 -9.86 -16.48
N VAL A 262 -20.75 -9.18 -16.95
CA VAL A 262 -19.57 -8.79 -16.16
C VAL A 262 -19.34 -7.31 -16.36
N LYS A 263 -19.44 -6.51 -15.30
CA LYS A 263 -19.08 -5.08 -15.33
C LYS A 263 -17.75 -4.90 -14.63
N ILE A 264 -16.73 -4.40 -15.32
CA ILE A 264 -15.38 -4.17 -14.79
C ILE A 264 -15.16 -2.66 -14.63
N ASP A 265 -14.75 -2.25 -13.44
CA ASP A 265 -14.52 -0.86 -13.03
C ASP A 265 -13.26 -0.76 -12.16
N GLY A 266 -12.15 -0.36 -12.77
CA GLY A 266 -10.83 -0.35 -12.15
C GLY A 266 -10.41 -1.74 -11.67
N SER A 267 -10.12 -1.85 -10.37
CA SER A 267 -9.71 -3.10 -9.70
C SER A 267 -10.89 -3.96 -9.22
N SER A 268 -12.14 -3.56 -9.50
CA SER A 268 -13.35 -4.25 -9.07
C SER A 268 -14.21 -4.67 -10.25
N ALA A 269 -15.02 -5.71 -10.07
CA ALA A 269 -16.02 -6.10 -11.06
C ALA A 269 -17.29 -6.68 -10.41
N LYS A 270 -18.40 -6.62 -11.15
CA LYS A 270 -19.68 -7.25 -10.77
C LYS A 270 -20.06 -8.30 -11.78
N PHE A 271 -20.26 -9.53 -11.31
CA PHE A 271 -20.71 -10.66 -12.11
C PHE A 271 -22.19 -10.95 -11.86
N GLN A 272 -22.91 -11.28 -12.93
CA GLN A 272 -24.27 -11.79 -12.87
C GLN A 272 -24.46 -12.93 -13.88
N LEU A 273 -25.06 -14.01 -13.42
CA LEU A 273 -25.57 -15.12 -14.24
C LEU A 273 -27.08 -15.21 -14.05
N ASN A 274 -27.84 -15.06 -15.13
CA ASN A 274 -29.28 -15.26 -15.15
C ASN A 274 -29.62 -16.36 -16.15
N SER A 275 -30.29 -17.41 -15.72
CA SER A 275 -30.93 -18.41 -16.57
C SER A 275 -32.30 -18.74 -15.98
N TYR A 276 -32.99 -19.70 -16.58
CA TYR A 276 -34.23 -20.23 -16.00
C TYR A 276 -34.01 -20.90 -14.63
N VAL A 277 -32.84 -21.50 -14.42
CA VAL A 277 -32.50 -22.29 -13.22
C VAL A 277 -31.64 -21.51 -12.24
N GLU A 278 -30.80 -20.60 -12.74
CA GLU A 278 -29.76 -19.94 -11.95
C GLU A 278 -29.93 -18.42 -11.95
N ASN A 279 -29.87 -17.78 -10.78
CA ASN A 279 -29.84 -16.33 -10.63
C ASN A 279 -28.79 -15.96 -9.58
N LEU A 280 -27.58 -15.66 -10.04
CA LEU A 280 -26.41 -15.47 -9.19
C LEU A 280 -25.77 -14.12 -9.45
N LYS A 281 -25.37 -13.44 -8.38
CA LYS A 281 -24.63 -12.18 -8.41
C LYS A 281 -23.41 -12.30 -7.51
N LYS A 282 -22.26 -11.80 -7.97
CA LYS A 282 -21.00 -11.80 -7.22
C LYS A 282 -20.24 -10.51 -7.41
N ASP A 283 -19.66 -10.04 -6.32
CA ASP A 283 -18.63 -9.02 -6.37
C ASP A 283 -17.29 -9.72 -6.61
N LEU A 284 -16.56 -9.24 -7.61
CA LEU A 284 -15.28 -9.75 -8.04
C LEU A 284 -14.18 -8.71 -7.82
N ILE A 285 -12.97 -9.19 -7.63
CA ILE A 285 -11.74 -8.39 -7.61
C ILE A 285 -10.86 -8.79 -8.79
N VAL A 286 -10.18 -7.81 -9.38
CA VAL A 286 -9.17 -8.07 -10.40
C VAL A 286 -7.95 -8.71 -9.74
N ILE A 287 -7.56 -9.88 -10.24
CA ILE A 287 -6.39 -10.60 -9.78
C ILE A 287 -5.19 -10.29 -10.68
N ASN A 288 -5.41 -10.26 -11.99
CA ASN A 288 -4.35 -10.05 -12.96
C ASN A 288 -4.87 -9.43 -14.25
N THR A 289 -4.07 -8.59 -14.90
CA THR A 289 -4.42 -8.02 -16.20
C THR A 289 -3.21 -8.04 -17.16
N THR A 290 -3.44 -8.52 -18.38
CA THR A 290 -2.50 -8.46 -19.51
C THR A 290 -3.16 -7.79 -20.72
N PRO A 291 -2.41 -7.49 -21.80
CA PRO A 291 -3.00 -7.01 -23.05
C PRO A 291 -4.14 -7.89 -23.60
N ASP A 292 -4.02 -9.20 -23.46
CA ASP A 292 -4.92 -10.18 -24.08
C ASP A 292 -5.77 -10.96 -23.08
N GLU A 293 -5.62 -10.74 -21.78
CA GLU A 293 -6.39 -11.45 -20.76
C GLU A 293 -6.57 -10.65 -19.47
N ILE A 294 -7.74 -10.77 -18.83
CA ILE A 294 -7.99 -10.34 -17.46
C ILE A 294 -8.48 -11.52 -16.62
N THR A 295 -7.93 -11.66 -15.41
CA THR A 295 -8.33 -12.67 -14.42
C THR A 295 -8.96 -11.98 -13.22
N LEU A 296 -10.12 -12.49 -12.80
CA LEU A 296 -10.90 -12.01 -11.66
C LEU A 296 -11.17 -13.17 -10.69
N ALA A 297 -11.44 -12.85 -9.44
CA ALA A 297 -11.91 -13.82 -8.44
C ALA A 297 -13.06 -13.24 -7.60
N GLU A 298 -13.90 -14.10 -7.01
CA GLU A 298 -14.88 -13.66 -6.02
C GLU A 298 -14.17 -12.97 -4.84
N LYS A 299 -14.72 -11.84 -4.39
CA LYS A 299 -14.19 -11.09 -3.25
C LYS A 299 -14.03 -11.95 -1.99
N ASP A 300 -15.01 -12.82 -1.74
CA ASP A 300 -15.09 -13.68 -0.54
C ASP A 300 -14.53 -15.10 -0.77
N ASN A 301 -14.13 -15.44 -2.00
CA ASN A 301 -13.63 -16.76 -2.35
C ASN A 301 -12.59 -16.71 -3.48
N LYS A 302 -11.33 -16.55 -3.10
CA LYS A 302 -10.20 -16.41 -4.03
C LYS A 302 -9.90 -17.67 -4.85
N ASN A 303 -10.50 -18.83 -4.52
CA ASN A 303 -10.35 -20.06 -5.30
C ASN A 303 -11.27 -20.10 -6.54
N SER A 304 -12.21 -19.16 -6.65
CA SER A 304 -13.00 -18.98 -7.87
C SER A 304 -12.20 -18.13 -8.88
N ALA A 305 -11.93 -18.71 -10.05
CA ALA A 305 -11.28 -18.00 -11.14
C ALA A 305 -12.28 -17.68 -12.25
N PHE A 306 -12.27 -16.43 -12.71
CA PHE A 306 -12.87 -15.96 -13.94
C PHE A 306 -11.77 -15.43 -14.83
N THR A 307 -11.73 -15.87 -16.07
CA THR A 307 -10.71 -15.43 -17.04
C THR A 307 -11.42 -14.95 -18.29
N ILE A 308 -11.25 -13.68 -18.63
CA ILE A 308 -11.71 -13.13 -19.91
C ILE A 308 -10.48 -12.93 -20.78
N SER A 309 -10.38 -13.70 -21.85
CA SER A 309 -9.32 -13.56 -22.85
C SER A 309 -9.85 -12.81 -24.08
N LYS A 310 -9.02 -11.99 -24.70
CA LYS A 310 -9.28 -11.24 -25.92
C LYS A 310 -8.50 -11.88 -27.06
N ASN A 311 -9.21 -12.32 -28.09
CA ASN A 311 -8.59 -12.77 -29.34
C ASN A 311 -9.15 -11.93 -30.49
N LYS A 312 -8.33 -11.02 -31.01
CA LYS A 312 -8.73 -9.99 -31.98
C LYS A 312 -9.87 -9.11 -31.43
N SER A 313 -11.08 -9.27 -31.97
CA SER A 313 -12.29 -8.53 -31.57
C SER A 313 -13.25 -9.34 -30.68
N LYS A 314 -12.92 -10.59 -30.36
CA LYS A 314 -13.77 -11.47 -29.55
C LYS A 314 -13.25 -11.57 -28.12
N TYR A 315 -14.17 -11.52 -27.16
CA TYR A 315 -13.90 -11.78 -25.75
C TYR A 315 -14.46 -13.13 -25.37
N VAL A 316 -13.71 -13.92 -24.62
CA VAL A 316 -14.12 -15.27 -24.20
C VAL A 316 -13.93 -15.40 -22.70
N LEU A 317 -15.01 -15.72 -21.99
CA LEU A 317 -15.01 -16.00 -20.56
C LEU A 317 -14.90 -17.49 -20.28
N LYS A 318 -14.01 -17.84 -19.35
CA LYS A 318 -14.00 -19.12 -18.63
C LYS A 318 -14.22 -18.83 -17.15
N SER A 319 -14.98 -19.66 -16.46
CA SER A 319 -15.21 -19.48 -15.03
C SER A 319 -15.47 -20.80 -14.33
N SER A 320 -14.61 -21.11 -13.36
CA SER A 320 -14.79 -22.24 -12.44
C SER A 320 -16.13 -22.18 -11.67
N LEU A 321 -16.63 -20.96 -11.39
CA LEU A 321 -17.92 -20.78 -10.73
C LEU A 321 -19.08 -21.15 -11.67
N ILE A 322 -19.02 -20.72 -12.94
CA ILE A 322 -20.06 -21.07 -13.92
C ILE A 322 -20.02 -22.57 -14.18
N ASP A 323 -18.83 -23.16 -14.34
CA ASP A 323 -18.67 -24.59 -14.56
C ASP A 323 -19.32 -25.41 -13.43
N LYS A 324 -19.10 -25.01 -12.17
CA LYS A 324 -19.72 -25.65 -11.00
C LYS A 324 -21.24 -25.42 -10.94
N THR A 325 -21.71 -24.24 -11.37
CA THR A 325 -23.11 -23.85 -11.29
C THR A 325 -23.95 -24.53 -12.38
N VAL A 326 -23.42 -24.60 -13.60
CA VAL A 326 -24.07 -25.20 -14.77
C VAL A 326 -23.83 -26.72 -14.82
N GLY A 327 -22.75 -27.20 -14.23
CA GLY A 327 -22.37 -28.62 -14.19
C GLY A 327 -21.56 -29.10 -15.39
N GLU A 328 -21.12 -28.18 -16.27
CA GLU A 328 -20.30 -28.47 -17.45
C GLU A 328 -19.17 -27.45 -17.56
N THR A 329 -17.96 -27.89 -17.91
CA THR A 329 -16.85 -26.98 -18.23
C THR A 329 -17.07 -26.37 -19.62
N SER A 330 -17.11 -25.05 -19.71
CA SER A 330 -17.37 -24.36 -20.98
C SER A 330 -16.66 -23.00 -21.09
N SER A 331 -16.66 -22.46 -22.31
CA SER A 331 -16.21 -21.10 -22.58
C SER A 331 -17.33 -20.30 -23.24
N TYR A 332 -17.48 -19.05 -22.84
CA TYR A 332 -18.60 -18.20 -23.21
C TYR A 332 -18.12 -17.00 -24.01
N GLU A 333 -18.65 -16.80 -25.22
CA GLU A 333 -18.37 -15.59 -25.99
C GLU A 333 -19.06 -14.38 -25.35
N LEU A 334 -18.32 -13.29 -25.21
CA LEU A 334 -18.77 -12.04 -24.62
C LEU A 334 -18.65 -10.92 -25.66
N GLU A 335 -19.63 -10.02 -25.65
CA GLU A 335 -19.59 -8.74 -26.32
C GLU A 335 -19.27 -7.65 -25.31
N LYS A 336 -18.27 -6.81 -25.61
CA LYS A 336 -17.97 -5.61 -24.83
C LYS A 336 -18.82 -4.45 -25.35
N LYS A 337 -19.61 -3.83 -24.48
CA LYS A 337 -20.45 -2.66 -24.78
C LYS A 337 -19.80 -1.36 -24.34
#